data_AF-F3GB65-F1
#
_entry.id   AF-F3GB65-F1
#
_cell.length_a   1.000
_cell.length_b   1.000
_cell.length_c   1.000
_cell.angle_alpha   90.00
_cell.angle_beta   90.00
_cell.angle_gamma   90.00
#
_symmetry.space_group_name_H-M   'P 1'
#
loop_
_entity.id
_entity.type
_entity.pdbx_description
1 polymer ?
#
loop_
_entity_poly.entity_id
_entity_poly.type
_entity_poly.pdbx_seq_one_letter_code
_entity_poly.pdbx_strand_id
1 'polypeptide(L)'
;MARKKSGNAAGNGILFGLVLVGGAIASVPKSAWIAIGIVAGVVAIVGGIGWLAAKRKARQASQQAYQAPKQKITKKVSQTDRRENALSFSLSEVAAPHKTTQVEPEFYSVQVEVASLPEFRIPEPVSRRPNAKWIPAGETVTVAEFSIPGGLLYVGDVLGSYDAQEPSLINPKLRIAKSHVDVQERLMPYWPSYHSISPEARRGYLQWLAGGRNDPEADTGYVFLFFYGLERRALLDGQGDSTASAEIPTIITEVHRLLAIY
;
A
#
# COMPACT_ATOMS: atom_id res chain seq x y z
N MET A 1 -79.90 -1.55 25.66
CA MET A 1 -78.71 -1.65 24.80
C MET A 1 -78.74 -0.51 23.78
N ALA A 2 -77.76 0.39 23.77
CA ALA A 2 -77.25 1.09 22.58
C ALA A 2 -76.13 2.07 23.01
N ARG A 3 -74.95 1.89 22.41
CA ARG A 3 -73.71 2.67 22.61
C ARG A 3 -73.76 4.03 21.89
N LYS A 4 -73.10 5.05 22.44
CA LYS A 4 -72.43 6.16 21.68
C LYS A 4 -71.47 6.91 22.63
N LYS A 5 -70.16 6.62 22.62
CA LYS A 5 -69.03 7.13 21.81
C LYS A 5 -68.53 8.55 22.20
N SER A 6 -67.21 8.58 22.41
CA SER A 6 -66.28 9.56 22.98
C SER A 6 -66.10 10.90 22.28
N GLY A 7 -65.51 11.87 23.00
CA GLY A 7 -64.57 12.84 22.41
C GLY A 7 -64.17 14.05 23.28
N ASN A 8 -62.89 14.08 23.68
CA ASN A 8 -61.98 15.24 23.91
C ASN A 8 -62.30 16.24 25.05
N ALA A 9 -61.35 16.91 25.71
CA ALA A 9 -59.95 17.19 25.43
C ALA A 9 -59.16 17.40 26.75
N ALA A 10 -58.13 16.60 27.00
CA ALA A 10 -57.04 16.93 27.91
C ALA A 10 -55.77 16.96 27.07
N GLY A 11 -55.23 18.16 26.77
CA GLY A 11 -54.08 18.23 25.87
C GLY A 11 -53.61 19.60 25.41
N ASN A 12 -53.74 20.67 26.21
CA ASN A 12 -53.18 21.99 25.83
C ASN A 12 -51.95 22.42 26.65
N GLY A 13 -51.43 21.58 27.56
CA GLY A 13 -50.28 21.95 28.41
C GLY A 13 -48.90 21.58 27.85
N ILE A 14 -48.80 20.61 26.94
CA ILE A 14 -47.50 20.04 26.52
C ILE A 14 -46.94 20.74 25.27
N LEU A 15 -47.77 21.45 24.49
CA LEU A 15 -47.33 22.09 23.25
C LEU A 15 -46.54 23.40 23.47
N PHE A 16 -46.72 24.09 24.59
CA PHE A 16 -46.02 25.36 24.84
C PHE A 16 -44.59 25.18 25.38
N GLY A 17 -44.26 24.02 25.95
CA GLY A 17 -42.90 23.71 26.41
C GLY A 17 -41.89 23.47 25.29
N LEU A 18 -42.32 22.92 24.16
CA LEU A 18 -41.44 22.62 23.01
C LEU A 18 -41.15 23.84 22.12
N VAL A 19 -42.01 24.85 22.12
CA VAL A 19 -41.80 26.07 21.32
C VAL A 19 -40.77 27.00 21.96
N LEU A 20 -40.65 27.02 23.29
CA LEU A 20 -39.64 27.82 23.98
C LEU A 20 -38.21 27.24 23.89
N VAL A 21 -38.06 25.93 23.71
CA VAL A 21 -36.73 25.32 23.47
C VAL A 21 -36.32 25.43 22.00
N GLY A 22 -37.26 25.40 21.05
CA GLY A 22 -36.98 25.61 19.63
C GLY A 22 -36.60 27.05 19.26
N GLY A 23 -37.16 28.06 19.95
CA GLY A 23 -36.89 29.48 19.69
C GLY A 23 -35.46 29.94 20.04
N ALA A 24 -34.83 29.30 21.04
CA ALA A 24 -33.46 29.63 21.45
C ALA A 24 -32.38 29.09 20.47
N ILE A 25 -32.71 28.06 19.69
CA ILE A 25 -31.79 27.45 18.70
C ILE A 25 -31.75 28.28 17.41
N ALA A 26 -32.81 29.06 17.13
CA ALA A 26 -32.94 29.88 15.92
C ALA A 26 -32.29 31.27 16.01
N SER A 27 -31.94 31.78 17.20
CA SER A 27 -31.28 33.09 17.36
C SER A 27 -29.75 33.03 17.26
N VAL A 28 -29.19 31.82 17.17
CA VAL A 28 -27.74 31.61 17.05
C VAL A 28 -27.32 31.87 15.60
N PRO A 29 -26.47 32.89 15.33
CA PRO A 29 -26.04 33.22 13.97
C PRO A 29 -25.32 32.02 13.33
N LYS A 30 -25.49 31.84 12.01
CA LYS A 30 -24.95 30.69 11.25
C LYS A 30 -23.45 30.45 11.47
N SER A 31 -22.69 31.49 11.79
CA SER A 31 -21.26 31.44 12.15
C SER A 31 -20.96 30.67 13.44
N ALA A 32 -21.86 30.65 14.42
CA ALA A 32 -21.67 29.93 15.67
C ALA A 32 -21.84 28.40 15.49
N TRP A 33 -22.70 27.95 14.57
CA TRP A 33 -22.79 26.54 14.18
C TRP A 33 -21.51 26.06 13.48
N ILE A 34 -20.90 26.91 12.66
CA ILE A 34 -19.62 26.62 12.01
C ILE A 34 -18.50 26.51 13.05
N ALA A 35 -18.45 27.42 14.03
CA ALA A 35 -17.46 27.37 15.11
C ALA A 35 -17.58 26.10 15.96
N ILE A 36 -18.80 25.67 16.30
CA ILE A 36 -19.05 24.41 17.02
C ILE A 36 -18.62 23.20 16.19
N GLY A 37 -18.91 23.20 14.88
CA GLY A 37 -18.49 22.14 13.97
C GLY A 37 -16.97 22.00 13.86
N ILE A 38 -16.23 23.13 13.81
CA ILE A 38 -14.76 23.13 13.77
C ILE A 38 -14.19 22.57 15.08
N VAL A 39 -14.68 23.01 16.23
CA VAL A 39 -14.20 22.53 17.53
C VAL A 39 -14.47 21.03 17.70
N ALA A 40 -15.67 20.55 17.33
CA ALA A 40 -16.00 19.13 17.37
C ALA A 40 -15.12 18.30 16.41
N GLY A 41 -14.84 18.82 15.21
CA GLY A 41 -13.94 18.18 14.25
C GLY A 41 -12.50 18.05 14.77
N VAL A 42 -11.96 19.10 15.39
CA VAL A 42 -10.61 19.08 15.97
C VAL A 42 -10.52 18.08 17.13
N VAL A 43 -11.53 18.01 18.01
CA VAL A 43 -11.56 17.05 19.11
C VAL A 43 -11.64 15.60 18.58
N ALA A 44 -12.42 15.35 17.53
CA ALA A 44 -12.50 14.04 16.89
C ALA A 44 -11.17 13.62 16.24
N ILE A 45 -10.45 14.56 15.61
CA ILE A 45 -9.14 14.30 14.99
C ILE A 45 -8.09 14.01 16.05
N VAL A 46 -8.00 14.82 17.11
CA VAL A 46 -7.04 14.61 18.21
C VAL A 46 -7.34 13.31 18.96
N GLY A 47 -8.61 13.02 19.22
CA GLY A 47 -9.05 11.74 19.81
C GLY A 47 -8.74 10.54 18.90
N GLY A 48 -8.95 10.67 17.59
CA GLY A 48 -8.62 9.65 16.60
C GLY A 48 -7.12 9.37 16.49
N ILE A 49 -6.28 10.41 16.50
CA ILE A 49 -4.81 10.28 16.50
C ILE A 49 -4.33 9.62 17.80
N GLY A 50 -4.87 10.03 18.95
CA GLY A 50 -4.59 9.41 20.25
C GLY A 50 -4.99 7.93 20.30
N TRP A 51 -6.16 7.59 19.78
CA TRP A 51 -6.65 6.20 19.69
C TRP A 51 -5.78 5.35 18.75
N LEU A 52 -5.35 5.89 17.61
CA LEU A 52 -4.46 5.20 16.67
C LEU A 52 -3.07 4.95 17.28
N ALA A 53 -2.52 5.91 18.02
CA ALA A 53 -1.26 5.76 18.74
C ALA A 53 -1.35 4.72 19.86
N ALA A 54 -2.46 4.69 20.61
CA ALA A 54 -2.71 3.67 21.63
C ALA A 54 -2.82 2.27 21.02
N LYS A 55 -3.50 2.14 19.86
CA LYS A 55 -3.64 0.86 19.13
C LYS A 55 -2.31 0.36 18.56
N ARG A 56 -1.38 1.26 18.22
CA ARG A 56 0.00 0.92 17.81
C ARG A 56 0.84 0.41 18.97
N LYS A 57 0.78 1.04 20.15
CA LYS A 57 1.48 0.57 21.35
C LYS A 57 1.00 -0.82 21.81
N ALA A 58 -0.31 -1.08 21.75
CA ALA A 58 -0.87 -2.39 22.08
C ALA A 58 -0.33 -3.52 21.17
N ARG A 59 -0.16 -3.26 19.87
CA ARG A 59 0.43 -4.23 18.92
C ARG A 59 1.92 -4.48 19.15
N GLN A 60 2.67 -3.47 19.61
CA GLN A 60 4.09 -3.61 19.97
C GLN A 60 4.26 -4.44 21.26
N ALA A 61 3.38 -4.26 22.25
CA ALA A 61 3.37 -5.09 23.46
C ALA A 61 3.07 -6.58 23.15
N SER A 62 2.19 -6.86 22.18
CA SER A 62 1.92 -8.23 21.70
C SER A 62 3.09 -8.86 20.93
N GLN A 63 3.93 -8.07 20.28
CA GLN A 63 5.13 -8.55 19.58
C GLN A 63 6.29 -8.85 20.55
N GLN A 64 6.41 -8.11 21.66
CA GLN A 64 7.37 -8.43 22.73
C GLN A 64 7.00 -9.68 23.52
N ALA A 65 5.71 -9.99 23.68
CA ALA A 65 5.25 -11.23 24.32
C ALA A 65 5.50 -12.50 23.47
N TYR A 66 5.89 -12.37 22.20
CA TYR A 66 6.20 -13.50 21.32
C TYR A 66 7.69 -13.90 21.30
N GLN A 67 8.54 -13.25 22.10
CA GLN A 67 9.93 -13.67 22.32
C GLN A 67 10.06 -14.44 23.65
N ALA A 68 9.55 -15.67 23.67
CA ALA A 68 9.91 -16.66 24.69
C ALA A 68 11.22 -17.39 24.30
N PRO A 69 12.05 -17.80 25.27
CA PRO A 69 13.46 -18.17 25.04
C PRO A 69 13.61 -19.49 24.27
N LYS A 70 14.54 -19.49 23.29
CA LYS A 70 14.93 -20.65 22.49
C LYS A 70 15.45 -21.79 23.38
N GLN A 71 14.63 -22.81 23.61
CA GLN A 71 15.10 -24.10 24.10
C GLN A 71 15.96 -24.76 23.02
N LYS A 72 17.24 -24.98 23.33
CA LYS A 72 18.16 -25.80 22.53
C LYS A 72 17.70 -27.26 22.61
N ILE A 73 17.04 -27.76 21.56
CA ILE A 73 16.80 -29.19 21.40
C ILE A 73 17.96 -29.76 20.59
N THR A 74 18.91 -30.38 21.29
CA THR A 74 19.92 -31.27 20.71
C THR A 74 19.19 -32.50 20.16
N LYS A 75 18.97 -32.58 18.85
CA LYS A 75 18.44 -33.79 18.21
C LYS A 75 19.54 -34.85 18.15
N LYS A 76 19.48 -35.79 19.09
CA LYS A 76 20.17 -37.08 19.01
C LYS A 76 19.46 -37.89 17.91
N VAL A 77 20.19 -38.24 16.85
CA VAL A 77 19.72 -39.14 15.79
C VAL A 77 19.47 -40.51 16.43
N SER A 78 18.21 -40.91 16.49
CA SER A 78 17.83 -42.31 16.73
C SER A 78 17.15 -42.78 15.46
N GLN A 79 17.82 -43.68 14.75
CA GLN A 79 17.25 -44.48 13.68
C GLN A 79 16.11 -45.30 14.27
N THR A 80 14.89 -45.12 13.77
CA THR A 80 13.83 -46.09 13.94
C THR A 80 13.03 -46.15 12.64
N ASP A 81 13.14 -47.31 12.00
CA ASP A 81 12.26 -47.93 11.01
C ASP A 81 11.36 -47.07 10.12
N ARG A 82 11.86 -46.93 8.90
CA ARG A 82 11.16 -47.08 7.62
C ARG A 82 9.82 -47.85 7.73
N ARG A 83 8.72 -47.13 7.75
CA ARG A 83 7.42 -47.57 7.20
C ARG A 83 6.80 -46.42 6.41
N GLU A 84 6.40 -46.76 5.20
CA GLU A 84 6.19 -45.86 4.06
C GLU A 84 4.87 -45.10 4.17
N ASN A 85 4.93 -43.81 3.82
CA ASN A 85 3.79 -42.89 3.76
C ASN A 85 2.93 -43.21 2.54
N ALA A 86 1.93 -44.07 2.69
CA ALA A 86 0.79 -44.13 1.77
C ALA A 86 -0.28 -43.13 2.25
N LEU A 87 -0.51 -42.06 1.49
CA LEU A 87 -1.65 -41.16 1.72
C LEU A 87 -2.92 -41.81 1.14
N SER A 88 -3.85 -42.22 2.01
CA SER A 88 -5.16 -42.75 1.58
C SER A 88 -6.23 -41.64 1.67
N PHE A 89 -7.02 -41.50 0.60
CA PHE A 89 -8.17 -40.60 0.58
C PHE A 89 -9.44 -41.43 0.36
N SER A 90 -10.44 -41.28 1.26
CA SER A 90 -11.71 -42.00 1.20
C SER A 90 -12.81 -41.09 0.64
N LEU A 91 -13.45 -41.51 -0.44
CA LEU A 91 -14.48 -40.79 -1.18
C LEU A 91 -15.88 -41.12 -0.62
N SER A 92 -16.13 -40.77 0.64
CA SER A 92 -17.43 -41.01 1.30
C SER A 92 -18.29 -39.74 1.42
N GLU A 93 -18.01 -38.69 0.65
CA GLU A 93 -18.74 -37.42 0.71
C GLU A 93 -19.27 -36.96 -0.66
N VAL A 94 -19.91 -37.86 -1.41
CA VAL A 94 -20.92 -37.50 -2.42
C VAL A 94 -22.01 -38.57 -2.40
N ALA A 95 -22.90 -38.50 -1.41
CA ALA A 95 -24.10 -39.32 -1.38
C ALA A 95 -25.32 -38.44 -1.70
N ALA A 96 -25.95 -38.70 -2.86
CA ALA A 96 -27.36 -38.38 -3.10
C ALA A 96 -28.11 -39.70 -3.34
N PRO A 97 -29.38 -39.83 -2.90
CA PRO A 97 -29.95 -41.14 -2.60
C PRO A 97 -30.71 -41.73 -3.79
N HIS A 98 -30.40 -42.95 -4.21
CA HIS A 98 -31.40 -43.86 -4.78
C HIS A 98 -31.10 -45.34 -4.56
N LYS A 99 -32.17 -46.02 -4.09
CA LYS A 99 -32.47 -47.45 -3.88
C LYS A 99 -31.43 -48.52 -4.27
N THR A 100 -31.08 -49.30 -3.23
CA THR A 100 -31.07 -50.77 -3.15
C THR A 100 -30.53 -51.60 -4.32
N THR A 101 -29.29 -52.06 -4.19
CA THR A 101 -28.87 -53.43 -4.53
C THR A 101 -27.67 -53.75 -3.65
N GLN A 102 -27.71 -54.88 -2.92
CA GLN A 102 -26.56 -55.34 -2.16
C GLN A 102 -25.46 -55.76 -3.16
N VAL A 103 -24.44 -54.93 -3.25
CA VAL A 103 -23.16 -55.25 -3.88
C VAL A 103 -22.13 -54.92 -2.80
N GLU A 104 -21.37 -55.91 -2.34
CA GLU A 104 -20.22 -55.64 -1.47
C GLU A 104 -19.32 -54.60 -2.16
N PRO A 105 -18.97 -53.49 -1.51
CA PRO A 105 -18.03 -52.56 -2.09
C PRO A 105 -16.65 -53.21 -2.09
N GLU A 106 -16.24 -53.77 -3.23
CA GLU A 106 -14.82 -54.05 -3.48
C GLU A 106 -14.08 -52.71 -3.47
N PHE A 107 -13.42 -52.41 -2.35
CA PHE A 107 -12.55 -51.25 -2.24
C PHE A 107 -11.24 -51.52 -3.00
N TYR A 108 -11.09 -50.89 -4.15
CA TYR A 108 -9.81 -50.83 -4.85
C TYR A 108 -8.96 -49.72 -4.23
N SER A 109 -7.81 -50.07 -3.66
CA SER A 109 -6.80 -49.09 -3.27
C SER A 109 -5.73 -49.00 -4.35
N VAL A 110 -5.50 -47.81 -4.87
CA VAL A 110 -4.41 -47.53 -5.81
C VAL A 110 -3.25 -46.95 -5.00
N GLN A 111 -2.17 -47.71 -4.86
CA GLN A 111 -0.91 -47.23 -4.29
C GLN A 111 -0.17 -46.47 -5.39
N VAL A 112 -0.07 -45.14 -5.26
CA VAL A 112 0.75 -44.32 -6.16
C VAL A 112 2.17 -44.29 -5.58
N GLU A 113 3.05 -45.09 -6.17
CA GLU A 113 4.47 -45.08 -5.82
C GLU A 113 5.13 -43.83 -6.40
N VAL A 114 5.40 -42.84 -5.55
CA VAL A 114 6.15 -41.64 -5.94
C VAL A 114 7.61 -42.06 -6.05
N ALA A 115 8.04 -42.40 -7.27
CA ALA A 115 9.45 -42.58 -7.59
C ALA A 115 10.21 -41.33 -7.11
N SER A 116 11.24 -41.53 -6.29
CA SER A 116 12.04 -40.45 -5.73
C SER A 116 12.65 -39.62 -6.87
N LEU A 117 12.07 -38.45 -7.15
CA LEU A 117 12.65 -37.52 -8.10
C LEU A 117 13.96 -36.98 -7.53
N PRO A 118 14.99 -36.74 -8.38
CA PRO A 118 16.22 -36.10 -7.94
C PRO A 118 15.88 -34.77 -7.26
N GLU A 119 16.48 -34.55 -6.09
CA GLU A 119 16.24 -33.39 -5.24
C GLU A 119 16.58 -32.10 -6.01
N PHE A 120 15.56 -31.42 -6.52
CA PHE A 120 15.73 -30.15 -7.23
C PHE A 120 15.99 -29.06 -6.20
N ARG A 121 17.26 -28.74 -5.94
CA ARG A 121 17.63 -27.59 -5.10
C ARG A 121 17.40 -26.30 -5.88
N ILE A 122 16.46 -25.50 -5.38
CA ILE A 122 16.29 -24.12 -5.82
C ILE A 122 17.60 -23.38 -5.49
N PRO A 123 18.29 -22.77 -6.48
CA PRO A 123 19.49 -21.98 -6.22
C PRO A 123 19.16 -20.89 -5.20
N GLU A 124 20.06 -20.64 -4.24
CA GLU A 124 19.86 -19.50 -3.35
C GLU A 124 19.80 -18.21 -4.16
N PRO A 125 18.80 -17.34 -3.92
CA PRO A 125 18.69 -16.10 -4.67
C PRO A 125 19.95 -15.27 -4.47
N VAL A 126 20.54 -14.84 -5.58
CA VAL A 126 21.75 -14.02 -5.56
C VAL A 126 21.39 -12.68 -4.90
N SER A 127 21.79 -12.49 -3.64
CA SER A 127 21.49 -11.25 -2.91
C SER A 127 22.28 -10.08 -3.53
N ARG A 128 21.60 -9.29 -4.38
CA ARG A 128 22.16 -8.04 -4.90
C ARG A 128 22.10 -7.01 -3.78
N ARG A 129 23.25 -6.44 -3.41
CA ARG A 129 23.29 -5.35 -2.44
C ARG A 129 22.61 -4.11 -3.03
N PRO A 130 21.84 -3.34 -2.23
CA PRO A 130 21.33 -2.05 -2.67
C PRO A 130 22.49 -1.16 -3.09
N ASN A 131 22.40 -0.57 -4.27
CA ASN A 131 23.41 0.32 -4.84
C ASN A 131 22.83 1.64 -5.35
N ALA A 132 21.53 1.85 -5.16
CA ALA A 132 20.88 3.09 -5.49
C ALA A 132 21.35 4.23 -4.58
N LYS A 133 21.62 5.38 -5.19
CA LYS A 133 22.00 6.62 -4.52
C LYS A 133 20.86 7.61 -4.64
N TRP A 134 20.53 8.27 -3.54
CA TRP A 134 19.71 9.49 -3.55
C TRP A 134 20.56 10.67 -4.02
N ILE A 135 20.06 11.40 -5.02
CA ILE A 135 20.63 12.66 -5.51
C ILE A 135 19.86 13.78 -4.82
N PRO A 136 20.49 14.54 -3.90
CA PRO A 136 19.81 15.57 -3.13
C PRO A 136 19.45 16.78 -4.00
N ALA A 137 18.62 17.66 -3.45
CA ALA A 137 18.18 18.87 -4.15
C ALA A 137 19.36 19.74 -4.58
N GLY A 138 19.30 20.25 -5.82
CA GLY A 138 20.32 21.14 -6.38
C GLY A 138 21.56 20.42 -6.95
N GLU A 139 21.74 19.12 -6.69
CA GLU A 139 22.77 18.34 -7.37
C GLU A 139 22.37 17.99 -8.80
N THR A 140 23.36 17.92 -9.69
CA THR A 140 23.19 17.48 -11.07
C THR A 140 23.72 16.06 -11.22
N VAL A 141 22.97 15.21 -11.92
CA VAL A 141 23.36 13.83 -12.20
C VAL A 141 23.31 13.55 -13.69
N THR A 142 24.28 12.80 -14.21
CA THR A 142 24.27 12.34 -15.60
C THR A 142 23.71 10.92 -15.67
N VAL A 143 22.67 10.74 -16.48
CA VAL A 143 22.06 9.43 -16.75
C VAL A 143 22.01 9.23 -18.27
N ALA A 144 22.73 8.22 -18.76
CA ALA A 144 23.00 8.05 -20.19
C ALA A 144 23.59 9.34 -20.79
N GLU A 145 22.99 9.92 -21.83
CA GLU A 145 23.39 11.20 -22.42
C GLU A 145 22.78 12.44 -21.77
N PHE A 146 21.91 12.29 -20.76
CA PHE A 146 21.17 13.40 -20.17
C PHE A 146 21.85 13.95 -18.92
N SER A 147 22.08 15.26 -18.89
CA SER A 147 22.45 16.00 -17.68
C SER A 147 21.17 16.48 -16.99
N ILE A 148 20.88 15.93 -15.81
CA ILE A 148 19.62 16.17 -15.09
C ILE A 148 19.91 17.10 -13.91
N PRO A 149 19.46 18.37 -13.96
CA PRO A 149 19.64 19.32 -12.89
C PRO A 149 18.60 19.12 -11.77
N GLY A 150 18.86 19.72 -10.61
CA GLY A 150 17.89 19.88 -9.52
C GLY A 150 17.74 18.68 -8.58
N GLY A 151 18.20 17.49 -8.96
CA GLY A 151 18.20 16.31 -8.10
C GLY A 151 16.80 15.90 -7.64
N LEU A 152 16.71 15.39 -6.41
CA LEU A 152 15.53 14.75 -5.81
C LEU A 152 15.16 13.41 -6.48
N LEU A 153 16.17 12.59 -6.78
CA LEU A 153 16.02 11.39 -7.61
C LEU A 153 16.76 10.21 -6.99
N TYR A 154 16.25 9.00 -7.18
CA TYR A 154 17.02 7.78 -6.93
C TYR A 154 17.62 7.26 -8.24
N VAL A 155 18.93 7.04 -8.24
CA VAL A 155 19.65 6.50 -9.41
C VAL A 155 20.45 5.26 -9.00
N GLY A 156 20.28 4.16 -9.71
CA GLY A 156 21.01 2.91 -9.47
C GLY A 156 20.29 1.67 -9.98
N ASP A 157 20.73 0.49 -9.56
CA ASP A 157 20.21 -0.79 -10.06
C ASP A 157 19.16 -1.40 -9.11
N VAL A 158 19.43 -1.33 -7.80
CA VAL A 158 18.61 -1.94 -6.76
C VAL A 158 18.44 -0.97 -5.59
N LEU A 159 17.18 -0.73 -5.20
CA LEU A 159 16.76 0.08 -4.07
C LEU A 159 15.75 -0.73 -3.24
N GLY A 160 16.21 -1.36 -2.15
CA GLY A 160 15.38 -2.22 -1.29
C GLY A 160 15.54 -3.72 -1.54
N SER A 161 14.51 -4.49 -1.18
CA SER A 161 14.49 -5.96 -1.35
C SER A 161 14.19 -6.34 -2.81
N TYR A 162 14.68 -7.51 -3.24
CA TYR A 162 14.57 -8.01 -4.61
C TYR A 162 13.12 -8.08 -5.14
N ASP A 163 12.15 -8.45 -4.30
CA ASP A 163 10.76 -8.65 -4.71
C ASP A 163 9.95 -7.36 -4.92
N ALA A 164 10.44 -6.23 -4.38
CA ALA A 164 9.77 -4.94 -4.48
C ALA A 164 10.57 -4.03 -5.43
N GLN A 165 10.22 -4.06 -6.70
CA GLN A 165 10.79 -3.14 -7.68
C GLN A 165 10.32 -1.71 -7.38
N GLU A 166 11.25 -0.86 -6.93
CA GLU A 166 10.97 0.54 -6.67
C GLU A 166 10.63 1.29 -7.98
N PRO A 167 9.41 1.80 -8.16
CA PRO A 167 8.97 2.41 -9.41
C PRO A 167 9.77 3.66 -9.80
N SER A 168 10.22 4.43 -8.81
CA SER A 168 10.96 5.70 -8.99
C SER A 168 12.44 5.53 -9.33
N LEU A 169 12.98 4.30 -9.23
CA LEU A 169 14.41 4.06 -9.38
C LEU A 169 14.84 4.19 -10.84
N ILE A 170 15.59 5.25 -11.14
CA ILE A 170 16.21 5.45 -12.46
C ILE A 170 17.39 4.49 -12.56
N ASN A 171 17.24 3.44 -13.38
CA ASN A 171 18.30 2.48 -13.64
C ASN A 171 19.06 2.81 -14.93
N PRO A 172 20.32 3.28 -14.85
CA PRO A 172 21.11 3.66 -16.04
C PRO A 172 21.46 2.48 -16.96
N LYS A 173 21.30 1.24 -16.50
CA LYS A 173 21.57 0.03 -17.30
C LYS A 173 20.43 -0.30 -18.26
N LEU A 174 19.25 0.30 -18.06
CA LEU A 174 18.09 0.05 -18.91
C LEU A 174 18.20 0.85 -20.22
N ARG A 175 17.74 0.21 -21.30
CA ARG A 175 17.80 0.81 -22.64
C ARG A 175 16.87 2.01 -22.75
N ILE A 176 17.33 3.05 -23.43
CA ILE A 176 16.51 4.20 -23.81
C ILE A 176 16.47 4.31 -25.34
N ALA A 177 15.42 4.91 -25.88
CA ALA A 177 15.32 5.19 -27.31
C ALA A 177 16.43 6.16 -27.74
N LYS A 178 16.87 6.06 -29.00
CA LYS A 178 17.94 6.91 -29.57
C LYS A 178 17.41 8.23 -30.14
N SER A 179 16.23 8.20 -30.74
CA SER A 179 15.58 9.36 -31.33
C SER A 179 14.90 10.20 -30.28
N HIS A 180 14.85 11.52 -30.49
CA HIS A 180 14.02 12.42 -29.70
C HIS A 180 12.59 11.89 -29.56
N VAL A 181 12.00 12.09 -28.39
CA VAL A 181 10.61 11.71 -28.07
C VAL A 181 9.87 12.97 -27.66
N ASP A 182 8.69 13.18 -28.24
CA ASP A 182 7.78 14.24 -27.83
C ASP A 182 7.28 13.97 -26.41
N VAL A 183 7.56 14.88 -25.48
CA VAL A 183 7.17 14.74 -24.08
C VAL A 183 5.68 14.96 -23.85
N GLN A 184 4.94 15.47 -24.83
CA GLN A 184 3.48 15.60 -24.77
C GLN A 184 2.77 14.26 -25.09
N GLU A 185 3.48 13.33 -25.73
CA GLU A 185 2.93 12.03 -26.09
C GLU A 185 2.73 11.15 -24.85
N ARG A 186 1.52 10.60 -24.72
CA ARG A 186 1.16 9.68 -23.65
C ARG A 186 1.76 8.29 -23.89
N LEU A 187 2.99 8.09 -23.44
CA LEU A 187 3.72 6.82 -23.58
C LEU A 187 3.64 5.91 -22.35
N MET A 188 3.15 6.43 -21.21
CA MET A 188 3.15 5.69 -19.95
C MET A 188 1.79 5.05 -19.62
N PRO A 189 1.79 3.87 -18.98
CA PRO A 189 0.59 3.30 -18.40
C PRO A 189 0.14 4.13 -17.18
N TYR A 190 -1.06 3.87 -16.68
CA TYR A 190 -1.62 4.60 -15.53
C TYR A 190 -0.78 4.49 -14.25
N TRP A 191 -0.10 3.36 -14.03
CA TRP A 191 0.85 3.14 -12.93
C TRP A 191 2.25 2.82 -13.49
N PRO A 192 3.03 3.84 -13.89
CA PRO A 192 4.34 3.60 -14.50
C PRO A 192 5.36 3.14 -13.46
N SER A 193 6.33 2.34 -13.90
CA SER A 193 7.59 2.11 -13.19
C SER A 193 8.71 2.33 -14.18
N TYR A 194 9.75 3.08 -13.80
CA TYR A 194 10.88 3.38 -14.69
C TYR A 194 11.47 2.10 -15.31
N HIS A 195 11.43 1.00 -14.55
CA HIS A 195 11.90 -0.29 -15.03
C HIS A 195 11.00 -0.91 -16.10
N SER A 196 9.68 -0.86 -15.94
CA SER A 196 8.73 -1.56 -16.83
C SER A 196 8.29 -0.75 -18.05
N ILE A 197 8.42 0.59 -18.02
CA ILE A 197 8.07 1.45 -19.15
C ILE A 197 9.00 1.22 -20.35
N SER A 198 8.50 1.55 -21.56
CA SER A 198 9.24 1.36 -22.80
C SER A 198 10.52 2.21 -22.88
N PRO A 199 11.51 1.84 -23.72
CA PRO A 199 12.68 2.68 -23.96
C PRO A 199 12.36 4.12 -24.40
N GLU A 200 11.28 4.31 -25.15
CA GLU A 200 10.76 5.61 -25.59
C GLU A 200 10.25 6.42 -24.40
N ALA A 201 9.41 5.82 -23.55
CA ALA A 201 8.91 6.46 -22.34
C ALA A 201 10.04 6.82 -21.36
N ARG A 202 11.05 5.95 -21.20
CA ARG A 202 12.25 6.29 -20.39
C ARG A 202 12.98 7.50 -20.96
N ARG A 203 13.15 7.57 -22.28
CA ARG A 203 13.78 8.73 -22.92
C ARG A 203 12.95 10.00 -22.71
N GLY A 204 11.63 9.94 -22.93
CA GLY A 204 10.71 11.04 -22.65
C GLY A 204 10.86 11.56 -21.22
N TYR A 205 10.89 10.64 -20.24
CA TYR A 205 11.09 10.98 -18.84
C TYR A 205 12.44 11.66 -18.57
N LEU A 206 13.53 11.14 -19.13
CA LEU A 206 14.86 11.75 -18.98
C LEU A 206 14.96 13.12 -19.68
N GLN A 207 14.29 13.32 -20.82
CA GLN A 207 14.19 14.62 -21.49
C GLN A 207 13.43 15.63 -20.63
N TRP A 208 12.29 15.24 -20.06
CA TRP A 208 11.52 16.08 -19.15
C TRP A 208 12.29 16.45 -17.89
N LEU A 209 13.02 15.49 -17.29
CA LEU A 209 13.92 15.73 -16.16
C LEU A 209 15.07 16.67 -16.53
N ALA A 210 15.73 16.46 -17.66
CA ALA A 210 16.81 17.31 -18.15
C ALA A 210 16.33 18.73 -18.50
N GLY A 211 15.07 18.87 -18.95
CA GLY A 211 14.40 20.15 -19.18
C GLY A 211 14.07 20.91 -17.89
N GLY A 212 14.33 20.35 -16.71
CA GLY A 212 14.08 21.01 -15.43
C GLY A 212 12.65 20.87 -14.92
N ARG A 213 11.86 19.92 -15.47
CA ARG A 213 10.51 19.59 -14.98
C ARG A 213 9.58 20.81 -14.99
N ASN A 214 9.54 21.53 -16.11
CA ASN A 214 8.83 22.81 -16.23
C ASN A 214 8.02 22.98 -17.52
N ASP A 215 7.86 21.93 -18.32
CA ASP A 215 7.06 21.94 -19.56
C ASP A 215 5.58 21.68 -19.24
N PRO A 216 4.67 22.68 -19.31
CA PRO A 216 3.27 22.52 -18.92
C PRO A 216 2.49 21.50 -19.76
N GLU A 217 2.95 21.22 -20.98
CA GLU A 217 2.26 20.33 -21.92
C GLU A 217 2.77 18.88 -21.81
N ALA A 218 3.78 18.62 -20.98
CA ALA A 218 4.32 17.27 -20.81
C ALA A 218 3.29 16.30 -20.22
N ASP A 219 3.33 15.04 -20.65
CA ASP A 219 2.43 14.00 -20.14
C ASP A 219 2.55 13.88 -18.61
N THR A 220 1.40 13.95 -17.93
CA THR A 220 1.33 13.97 -16.46
C THR A 220 1.93 12.71 -15.83
N GLY A 221 2.03 11.59 -16.56
CA GLY A 221 2.66 10.38 -16.05
C GLY A 221 4.13 10.59 -15.66
N TYR A 222 4.84 11.57 -16.25
CA TYR A 222 6.23 11.87 -15.89
C TYR A 222 6.29 12.52 -14.50
N VAL A 223 5.32 13.39 -14.20
CA VAL A 223 5.17 14.04 -12.89
C VAL A 223 4.84 12.99 -11.83
N PHE A 224 3.91 12.07 -12.10
CA PHE A 224 3.58 10.98 -11.19
C PHE A 224 4.75 10.03 -10.93
N LEU A 225 5.49 9.66 -11.98
CA LEU A 225 6.67 8.81 -11.83
C LEU A 225 7.75 9.48 -10.96
N PHE A 226 7.92 10.80 -11.08
CA PHE A 226 8.80 11.58 -10.23
C PHE A 226 8.32 11.64 -8.78
N PHE A 227 7.02 11.81 -8.55
CA PHE A 227 6.43 11.83 -7.21
C PHE A 227 6.66 10.55 -6.42
N TYR A 228 6.72 9.38 -7.04
CA TYR A 228 7.04 8.14 -6.32
C TYR A 228 8.39 8.21 -5.58
N GLY A 229 9.38 8.91 -6.14
CA GLY A 229 10.67 9.12 -5.48
C GLY A 229 10.56 10.06 -4.29
N LEU A 230 9.79 11.14 -4.44
CA LEU A 230 9.55 12.11 -3.38
C LEU A 230 8.77 11.49 -2.21
N GLU A 231 7.72 10.72 -2.52
CA GLU A 231 6.90 10.00 -1.56
C GLU A 231 7.74 8.98 -0.78
N ARG A 232 8.58 8.20 -1.47
CA ARG A 232 9.52 7.30 -0.82
C ARG A 232 10.45 8.06 0.13
N ARG A 233 11.08 9.14 -0.33
CA ARG A 233 12.04 9.90 0.48
C ARG A 233 11.39 10.49 1.73
N ALA A 234 10.21 11.11 1.57
CA ALA A 234 9.50 11.77 2.65
C ALA A 234 8.83 10.78 3.61
N LEU A 235 8.17 9.75 3.08
CA LEU A 235 7.27 8.88 3.86
C LEU A 235 7.92 7.57 4.30
N LEU A 236 8.89 7.02 3.56
CA LEU A 236 9.58 5.79 3.94
C LEU A 236 10.94 6.09 4.57
N ASP A 237 11.84 6.74 3.84
CA ASP A 237 13.19 7.03 4.33
C ASP A 237 13.14 7.98 5.53
N GLY A 238 12.28 9.00 5.48
CA GLY A 238 12.08 9.97 6.57
C GLY A 238 11.61 9.39 7.90
N GLN A 239 11.18 8.12 7.97
CA GLN A 239 10.85 7.46 9.25
C GLN A 239 12.10 6.98 10.01
N GLY A 240 13.19 6.67 9.30
CA GLY A 240 14.39 6.05 9.86
C GLY A 240 15.67 6.85 9.67
N ASP A 241 15.67 7.83 8.75
CA ASP A 241 16.84 8.64 8.40
C ASP A 241 16.54 10.13 8.62
N SER A 242 17.21 10.71 9.62
CA SER A 242 17.08 12.14 9.94
C SER A 242 17.49 13.06 8.79
N THR A 243 18.41 12.63 7.91
CA THR A 243 18.78 13.42 6.74
C THR A 243 17.64 13.46 5.72
N ALA A 244 16.95 12.35 5.50
CA ALA A 244 15.75 12.30 4.67
C ALA A 244 14.61 13.14 5.27
N SER A 245 14.40 13.09 6.58
CA SER A 245 13.38 13.92 7.25
C SER A 245 13.66 15.41 7.09
N ALA A 246 14.93 15.82 7.11
CA ALA A 246 15.33 17.23 6.94
C ALA A 246 15.06 17.76 5.52
N GLU A 247 14.93 16.89 4.52
CA GLU A 247 14.62 17.26 3.14
C GLU A 247 13.12 17.48 2.86
N ILE A 248 12.23 17.11 3.80
CA ILE A 248 10.77 17.22 3.64
C ILE A 248 10.31 18.63 3.23
N PRO A 249 10.81 19.74 3.83
CA PRO A 249 10.42 21.09 3.40
C PRO A 249 10.79 21.38 1.94
N THR A 250 11.93 20.89 1.48
CA THR A 250 12.39 21.01 0.09
C THR A 250 11.49 20.20 -0.85
N ILE A 251 11.13 18.98 -0.45
CA ILE A 251 10.19 18.13 -1.19
C ILE A 251 8.83 18.83 -1.32
N ILE A 252 8.29 19.39 -0.23
CA ILE A 252 7.02 20.14 -0.24
C ILE A 252 7.10 21.34 -1.20
N THR A 253 8.22 22.06 -1.20
CA THR A 253 8.43 23.19 -2.11
C THR A 253 8.40 22.76 -3.57
N GLU A 254 9.05 21.64 -3.90
CA GLU A 254 9.05 21.11 -5.27
C GLU A 254 7.66 20.60 -5.68
N VAL A 255 6.93 19.95 -4.78
CA VAL A 255 5.55 19.52 -5.04
C VAL A 255 4.64 20.72 -5.33
N HIS A 256 4.72 21.79 -4.53
CA HIS A 256 3.96 23.01 -4.81
C HIS A 256 4.36 23.68 -6.13
N ARG A 257 5.66 23.67 -6.48
CA ARG A 257 6.14 24.19 -7.76
C ARG A 257 5.53 23.41 -8.93
N LEU A 258 5.54 22.08 -8.86
CA LEU A 258 4.97 21.22 -9.90
C LEU A 258 3.45 21.36 -9.99
N LEU A 259 2.75 21.47 -8.86
CA LEU A 259 1.30 21.73 -8.82
C LEU A 259 0.92 23.10 -9.41
N ALA A 260 1.82 24.08 -9.38
CA ALA A 260 1.57 25.37 -10.02
C ALA A 260 1.72 25.33 -11.56
N ILE A 261 2.34 24.27 -12.10
CA ILE A 261 2.62 24.10 -13.53
C ILE A 261 1.61 23.16 -14.19
N TYR A 262 1.20 22.09 -13.50
CA TYR A 262 0.32 21.01 -13.97
C TYR A 262 -0.99 20.93 -13.18
#